data_AF-A0A4Q3YNT7-F1
#
_entry.id   AF-A0A4Q3YNT7-F1
#
_cell.length_a   1.000
_cell.length_b   1.000
_cell.length_c   1.000
_cell.angle_alpha   90.00
_cell.angle_beta   90.00
_cell.angle_gamma   90.00
#
_symmetry.space_group_name_H-M   'P 1'
#
loop_
_entity.id
_entity.type
_entity.pdbx_description
1 polymer ?
#
loop_
_entity_poly.entity_id
_entity_poly.type
_entity_poly.pdbx_seq_one_letter_code
_entity_poly.pdbx_strand_id
1 'polypeptide(L)'
;MMSGSGGGFGGGAGDDAVVACERLIIETAISSPKEAVIRNLAAGYILQVGLEQVGGTSVVALYYQGEVAGGITHASTNRLRECIQAGTNYNATVISKSDGQVRIRIKPIQ
;
A
#
# COMPACT_ATOMS: atom_id res chain seq x y z
N MET A 1 -53.86 -4.00 -22.92
CA MET A 1 -52.55 -3.80 -23.55
C MET A 1 -51.53 -3.66 -22.43
N MET A 2 -50.67 -4.66 -22.22
CA MET A 2 -49.57 -4.60 -21.24
C MET A 2 -48.29 -4.28 -22.02
N SER A 3 -47.87 -3.01 -21.95
CA SER A 3 -46.48 -2.60 -22.18
C SER A 3 -45.68 -3.06 -20.95
N GLY A 4 -44.52 -3.71 -21.02
CA GLY A 4 -43.43 -3.57 -21.97
C GLY A 4 -42.19 -3.15 -21.18
N SER A 5 -41.13 -3.95 -21.27
CA SER A 5 -39.71 -3.60 -21.07
C SER A 5 -39.15 -3.54 -19.64
N GLY A 6 -38.01 -4.20 -19.47
CA GLY A 6 -37.14 -4.02 -18.31
C GLY A 6 -36.12 -5.13 -18.07
N GLY A 7 -35.49 -5.66 -19.12
CA GLY A 7 -34.27 -6.45 -18.97
C GLY A 7 -33.13 -5.59 -18.41
N GLY A 8 -32.27 -6.21 -17.60
CA GLY A 8 -31.11 -5.53 -17.02
C GLY A 8 -30.34 -6.39 -16.05
N PHE A 9 -29.80 -7.50 -16.53
CA PHE A 9 -28.66 -8.14 -15.88
C PHE A 9 -27.41 -7.29 -16.18
N GLY A 10 -26.77 -6.78 -15.13
CA GLY A 10 -25.44 -6.17 -15.15
C GLY A 10 -25.01 -6.04 -13.68
N GLY A 11 -24.08 -6.81 -13.13
CA GLY A 11 -22.88 -7.34 -13.76
C GLY A 11 -21.89 -6.18 -13.93
N GLY A 12 -21.14 -5.88 -12.87
CA GLY A 12 -20.13 -4.82 -12.85
C GLY A 12 -20.17 -4.02 -11.56
N ALA A 13 -19.63 -4.56 -10.48
CA ALA A 13 -19.19 -3.73 -9.37
C ALA A 13 -18.13 -2.79 -9.95
N GLY A 14 -18.49 -1.52 -10.12
CA GLY A 14 -17.68 -0.54 -10.84
C GLY A 14 -16.25 -0.50 -10.31
N ASP A 15 -15.31 -0.79 -11.19
CA ASP A 15 -13.89 -0.43 -11.12
C ASP A 15 -13.73 1.10 -11.17
N ASP A 16 -14.34 1.83 -10.24
CA ASP A 16 -14.08 3.24 -9.91
C ASP A 16 -14.62 3.59 -8.51
N ALA A 17 -14.92 2.59 -7.68
CA ALA A 17 -15.16 2.82 -6.27
C ALA A 17 -13.83 3.20 -5.61
N VAL A 18 -13.61 4.50 -5.42
CA VAL A 18 -12.55 5.08 -4.59
C VAL A 18 -12.34 4.18 -3.37
N VAL A 19 -11.25 3.40 -3.37
CA VAL A 19 -11.01 2.42 -2.31
C VAL A 19 -10.90 3.19 -1.00
N ALA A 20 -11.81 2.87 -0.07
CA ALA A 20 -11.82 3.46 1.26
C ALA A 20 -10.48 3.15 1.94
N CYS A 21 -9.92 4.11 2.66
CA CYS A 21 -8.58 3.99 3.25
C CYS A 21 -8.49 2.75 4.16
N GLU A 22 -9.57 2.41 4.85
CA GLU A 22 -9.70 1.27 5.76
C GLU A 22 -9.75 -0.08 5.02
N ARG A 23 -9.92 -0.07 3.70
CA ARG A 23 -9.94 -1.27 2.85
C ARG A 23 -8.78 -1.31 1.85
N LEU A 24 -7.88 -0.32 1.88
CA LEU A 24 -6.76 -0.23 0.95
C LEU A 24 -5.68 -1.24 1.31
N ILE A 25 -5.54 -2.28 0.50
CA ILE A 25 -4.49 -3.29 0.65
C ILE A 25 -3.59 -3.23 -0.58
N ILE A 26 -2.28 -3.12 -0.36
CA ILE A 26 -1.29 -3.04 -1.44
C ILE A 26 -0.25 -4.12 -1.21
N GLU A 27 0.00 -4.95 -2.22
CA GLU A 27 1.13 -5.88 -2.24
C GLU A 27 2.14 -5.39 -3.25
N THR A 28 3.35 -5.10 -2.79
CA THR A 28 4.41 -4.55 -3.64
C THR A 28 5.79 -4.95 -3.12
N ALA A 29 6.84 -4.62 -3.85
CA ALA A 29 8.22 -4.76 -3.41
C ALA A 29 8.76 -3.42 -2.90
N ILE A 30 9.68 -3.47 -1.93
CA ILE A 30 10.41 -2.29 -1.47
C ILE A 30 11.21 -1.72 -2.66
N SER A 31 10.97 -0.46 -2.96
CA SER A 31 11.71 0.31 -3.95
C SER A 31 12.92 0.97 -3.28
N SER A 32 14.08 0.90 -3.91
CA SER A 32 15.34 1.41 -3.37
C SER A 32 15.63 0.91 -1.94
N PRO A 33 15.73 -0.41 -1.73
CA PRO A 33 15.92 -0.97 -0.39
C PRO A 33 17.25 -0.54 0.22
N LYS A 34 17.20 -0.05 1.47
CA LYS A 34 18.41 0.27 2.25
C LYS A 34 19.00 -1.03 2.78
N GLU A 35 20.10 -1.49 2.18
CA GLU A 35 20.70 -2.80 2.50
C GLU A 35 20.90 -3.04 4.00
N ALA A 36 21.38 -2.05 4.74
CA ALA A 36 21.61 -2.14 6.18
C ALA A 36 20.35 -2.53 6.96
N VAL A 37 19.18 -2.08 6.51
CA VAL A 37 17.89 -2.34 7.16
C VAL A 37 17.30 -3.65 6.63
N ILE A 38 17.24 -3.82 5.30
CA ILE A 38 16.62 -5.01 4.70
C ILE A 38 17.36 -6.30 5.01
N ARG A 39 18.67 -6.26 5.32
CA ARG A 39 19.44 -7.43 5.78
C ARG A 39 18.86 -8.03 7.06
N ASN A 40 18.34 -7.18 7.96
CA ASN A 40 17.75 -7.58 9.23
C ASN A 40 16.27 -7.97 9.13
N LEU A 41 15.62 -7.73 7.98
CA LEU A 41 14.24 -8.13 7.76
C LEU A 41 14.12 -9.61 7.39
N ALA A 42 13.10 -10.25 7.98
CA ALA A 42 12.64 -11.59 7.62
C ALA A 42 11.13 -11.58 7.33
N ALA A 43 10.62 -12.64 6.71
CA ALA A 43 9.19 -12.81 6.50
C ALA A 43 8.43 -12.77 7.85
N GLY A 44 7.27 -12.12 7.85
CA GLY A 44 6.44 -11.89 9.03
C GLY A 44 6.76 -10.62 9.82
N TYR A 45 7.88 -9.94 9.54
CA TYR A 45 8.21 -8.69 10.21
C TYR A 45 7.25 -7.56 9.80
N ILE A 46 6.95 -6.67 10.74
CA ILE A 46 6.08 -5.51 10.53
C ILE A 46 6.95 -4.26 10.41
N LEU A 47 6.69 -3.50 9.36
CA LEU A 47 7.25 -2.20 9.05
C LEU A 47 6.16 -1.16 9.22
N GLN A 48 6.51 -0.01 9.77
CA GLN A 48 5.61 1.13 9.83
C GLN A 48 5.60 1.81 8.46
N VAL A 49 4.42 2.21 7.99
CA VAL A 49 4.29 2.99 6.76
C VAL A 49 4.12 4.45 7.12
N GLY A 50 4.90 5.33 6.50
CA GLY A 50 4.86 6.76 6.74
C GLY A 50 5.17 7.58 5.50
N LEU A 51 5.24 8.90 5.69
CA LEU A 51 5.59 9.84 4.64
C LEU A 51 6.97 10.42 4.92
N GLU A 52 7.81 10.38 3.90
CA GLU A 52 9.14 10.98 3.91
C GLU A 52 9.18 12.16 2.95
N GLN A 53 9.86 13.25 3.34
CA GLN A 53 10.06 14.41 2.47
C GLN A 53 11.37 14.26 1.71
N VAL A 54 11.27 14.07 0.38
CA VAL A 54 12.43 13.95 -0.50
C VAL A 54 12.36 15.04 -1.55
N GLY A 55 13.31 15.99 -1.50
CA GLY A 55 13.38 17.08 -2.48
C GLY A 55 12.11 17.95 -2.57
N GLY A 56 11.40 18.12 -1.45
CA GLY A 56 10.14 18.88 -1.39
C GLY A 56 8.88 18.09 -1.79
N THR A 57 9.01 16.80 -2.07
CA THR A 57 7.87 15.92 -2.37
C THR A 57 7.68 14.90 -1.24
N SER A 58 6.45 14.74 -0.74
CA SER A 58 6.10 13.66 0.18
C SER A 58 5.98 12.33 -0.58
N VAL A 59 6.86 11.39 -0.26
CA VAL A 59 6.85 10.01 -0.78
C VAL A 59 6.45 9.04 0.33
N VAL A 60 5.91 7.88 -0.03
CA VAL A 60 5.61 6.84 0.95
C VAL A 60 6.89 6.04 1.22
N ALA A 61 7.27 5.97 2.49
CA ALA A 61 8.43 5.26 2.98
C ALA A 61 8.03 4.21 4.03
N LEU A 62 8.87 3.19 4.14
CA LEU A 62 8.74 2.12 5.11
C LEU A 62 9.81 2.31 6.18
N TYR A 63 9.41 2.18 7.44
CA TYR A 63 10.26 2.35 8.59
C TYR A 63 10.37 1.05 9.36
N TYR A 64 11.59 0.64 9.67
CA TYR A 64 11.90 -0.46 10.57
C TYR A 64 12.64 0.10 11.77
N GLN A 65 12.05 -0.03 12.97
CA GLN A 65 12.64 0.51 14.21
C GLN A 65 13.04 1.99 14.13
N GLY A 66 12.30 2.80 13.36
CA GLY A 66 12.60 4.22 13.13
C GLY A 66 13.58 4.51 11.99
N GLU A 67 14.22 3.50 11.41
CA GLU A 67 15.06 3.67 10.22
C GLU A 67 14.29 3.44 8.93
N VAL A 68 14.57 4.26 7.91
CA VAL A 68 14.02 4.08 6.56
C VAL A 68 14.56 2.80 5.94
N ALA A 69 13.67 1.83 5.71
CA ALA A 69 13.95 0.58 5.01
C ALA A 69 13.96 0.76 3.48
N GLY A 70 13.21 1.74 2.98
CA GLY A 70 13.10 2.09 1.57
C GLY A 70 11.73 2.70 1.25
N GLY A 71 11.50 2.98 -0.03
CA GLY A 71 10.23 3.47 -0.54
C GLY A 71 9.35 2.36 -1.08
N ILE A 72 8.20 2.73 -1.64
CA ILE A 72 7.35 1.84 -2.42
C ILE A 72 6.95 2.47 -3.75
N THR A 73 6.75 1.63 -4.76
CA THR A 73 6.20 2.05 -6.05
C THR A 73 5.02 1.13 -6.38
N HIS A 74 3.84 1.71 -6.54
CA HIS A 74 2.61 1.00 -6.88
C HIS A 74 1.63 2.00 -7.52
N ALA A 75 0.71 1.51 -8.36
CA ALA A 75 -0.33 2.36 -8.98
C ALA A 75 -1.16 3.12 -7.93
N SER A 76 -1.37 2.49 -6.76
CA SER A 76 -2.14 3.05 -5.64
C SER A 76 -1.29 3.80 -4.61
N THR A 77 0.00 4.08 -4.85
CA THR A 77 0.85 4.81 -3.89
C THR A 77 0.33 6.22 -3.61
N ASN A 78 -0.22 6.91 -4.62
CA ASN A 78 -0.85 8.22 -4.44
C ASN A 78 -2.03 8.15 -3.47
N ARG A 79 -2.90 7.14 -3.64
CA ARG A 79 -4.04 6.91 -2.76
C ARG A 79 -3.61 6.59 -1.33
N LEU A 80 -2.59 5.76 -1.16
CA LEU A 80 -2.03 5.44 0.15
C LEU A 80 -1.50 6.70 0.85
N ARG A 81 -0.78 7.55 0.11
CA ARG A 81 -0.29 8.83 0.62
C ARG A 81 -1.43 9.72 1.10
N GLU A 82 -2.48 9.90 0.30
CA GLU A 82 -3.67 10.66 0.69
C GLU A 82 -4.30 10.11 1.99
N CYS A 83 -4.43 8.78 2.09
CA CYS A 83 -4.97 8.13 3.28
C CYS A 83 -4.11 8.35 4.53
N ILE A 84 -2.79 8.30 4.40
CA ILE A 84 -1.85 8.60 5.50
C ILE A 84 -1.96 10.08 5.90
N GLN A 85 -2.05 10.99 4.94
CA GLN A 85 -2.25 12.43 5.20
C GLN A 85 -3.60 12.72 5.88
N ALA A 86 -4.63 11.93 5.56
CA ALA A 86 -5.93 12.01 6.21
C ALA A 86 -5.95 11.43 7.64
N GLY A 87 -4.84 10.83 8.10
CA GLY A 87 -4.69 10.28 9.45
C GLY A 87 -4.92 8.77 9.57
N THR A 88 -5.07 8.05 8.45
CA THR A 88 -5.15 6.58 8.49
C THR A 88 -3.75 5.99 8.65
N ASN A 89 -3.55 5.16 9.66
CA ASN A 89 -2.28 4.48 9.87
C ASN A 89 -2.21 3.17 9.08
N TYR A 90 -1.04 2.82 8.58
CA TYR A 90 -0.80 1.59 7.83
C TYR A 90 0.42 0.86 8.35
N ASN A 91 0.35 -0.47 8.30
CA ASN A 91 1.45 -1.38 8.56
C ASN A 91 1.77 -2.19 7.31
N ALA A 92 3.04 -2.41 7.07
CA ALA A 92 3.55 -3.24 6.00
C ALA A 92 4.14 -4.53 6.59
N THR A 93 3.58 -5.68 6.24
CA THR A 93 4.11 -6.99 6.66
C THR A 93 4.99 -7.56 5.57
N VAL A 94 6.21 -7.99 5.91
CA VAL A 94 7.11 -8.67 4.97
C VAL A 94 6.51 -10.04 4.62
N ILE A 95 6.19 -10.26 3.35
CA ILE A 95 5.66 -11.52 2.84
C ILE A 95 6.82 -12.48 2.54
N SER A 96 7.82 -11.98 1.82
CA SER A 96 8.98 -12.76 1.40
C SER A 96 10.18 -11.88 1.10
N LYS A 97 11.37 -12.48 1.12
CA LYS A 97 12.64 -11.85 0.78
C LYS A 97 13.43 -12.81 -0.11
N SER A 98 13.77 -12.36 -1.31
CA SER A 98 14.48 -13.16 -2.31
C SER A 98 15.36 -12.25 -3.17
N ASP A 99 16.64 -12.61 -3.35
CA ASP A 99 17.59 -11.93 -4.24
C ASP A 99 17.64 -10.39 -4.08
N GLY A 100 17.64 -9.91 -2.83
CA GLY A 100 17.66 -8.48 -2.52
C GLY A 100 16.30 -7.77 -2.67
N GLN A 101 15.30 -8.46 -3.23
CA GLN A 101 13.93 -7.98 -3.32
C GLN A 101 13.15 -8.39 -2.06
N VAL A 102 12.48 -7.42 -1.44
CA VAL A 102 11.63 -7.65 -0.26
C VAL A 102 10.19 -7.36 -0.66
N ARG A 103 9.34 -8.38 -0.65
CA ARG A 103 7.90 -8.24 -0.88
C ARG A 103 7.19 -7.96 0.43
N ILE A 104 6.27 -7.01 0.38
CA ILE A 104 5.51 -6.58 1.53
C ILE A 104 4.03 -6.49 1.19
N ARG A 105 3.21 -6.58 2.24
CA ARG A 105 1.78 -6.35 2.20
C ARG A 105 1.42 -5.20 3.11
N ILE A 106 0.94 -4.11 2.54
CA ILE A 106 0.48 -2.92 3.26
C ILE A 106 -1.01 -3.07 3.55
N LYS A 107 -1.40 -2.83 4.80
CA LYS A 107 -2.78 -2.83 5.27
C LYS A 107 -3.00 -1.73 6.32
N PRO A 108 -4.20 -1.16 6.41
CA PRO A 108 -4.53 -0.20 7.45
C PRO A 108 -4.49 -0.88 8.82
N ILE A 109 -4.10 -0.13 9.83
CA ILE A 109 -4.16 -0.52 11.24
C ILE A 109 -5.56 -0.12 11.73
N GLN A 110 -6.35 -1.09 12.17
CA GLN A 110 -7.66 -0.86 12.79
C GLN A 110 -7.54 -0.90 14.32
#